data_AF-A0A7J3NTT8-F1
#
_entry.id   AF-A0A7J3NTT8-F1
#
_cell.length_a   1.000
_cell.length_b   1.000
_cell.length_c   1.000
_cell.angle_alpha   90.00
_cell.angle_beta   90.00
_cell.angle_gamma   90.00
#
_symmetry.space_group_name_H-M   'P 1'
#
loop_
_entity.id
_entity.type
_entity.pdbx_description
1 polymer ?
#
loop_
_entity_poly.entity_id
_entity_poly.type
_entity_poly.pdbx_seq_one_letter_code
_entity_poly.pdbx_strand_id
1 'polypeptide(L)' 'MVKGLKFWKMHSLGNDYILIDNMDNKLATDLNNLARRLCERRYSVGADGL' A
#
# COMPACT_ATOMS: atom_id res chain seq x y z
N MET A 1 9.91 -4.59 -6.93
CA MET A 1 9.37 -3.57 -5.99
C MET A 1 9.71 -2.22 -6.60
N VAL A 2 8.74 -1.31 -6.76
CA VAL A 2 9.02 0.00 -7.38
C VAL A 2 9.96 0.76 -6.44
N LYS A 3 11.19 1.03 -6.90
CA LYS A 3 12.16 1.81 -6.12
C LYS A 3 11.63 3.25 -6.04
N GLY A 4 11.32 3.73 -4.83
CA GLY A 4 10.83 5.10 -4.62
C GLY A 4 9.32 5.30 -4.67
N LEU A 5 8.51 4.26 -4.46
CA LEU A 5 7.06 4.40 -4.30
C LEU A 5 6.73 5.23 -3.06
N LYS A 6 6.19 6.44 -3.25
CA LYS A 6 5.72 7.28 -2.16
C LYS A 6 4.37 6.79 -1.68
N PHE A 7 4.20 6.71 -0.37
CA PHE A 7 2.95 6.31 0.26
C PHE A 7 2.79 7.04 1.59
N TRP A 8 1.56 7.04 2.10
CA TRP A 8 1.24 7.45 3.46
C TRP A 8 0.60 6.28 4.20
N LYS A 9 1.02 6.06 5.44
CA LYS A 9 0.31 5.14 6.32
C LYS A 9 -0.61 5.96 7.21
N MET A 10 -1.91 5.70 7.12
CA MET A 10 -2.93 6.39 7.90
C MET A 10 -3.75 5.39 8.68
N HIS A 11 -4.30 5.81 9.81
CA HIS A 11 -5.17 4.97 10.62
C HIS A 11 -6.40 5.74 11.10
N SER A 12 -7.49 5.02 11.36
CA SER A 12 -8.71 5.57 11.96
C SER A 12 -9.44 4.47 12.73
N LEU A 13 -9.86 4.79 13.96
CA LEU A 13 -10.66 3.90 14.82
C LEU A 13 -10.16 2.44 14.90
N GLY A 14 -8.85 2.25 14.87
CA GLY A 14 -8.22 0.93 15.00
C GLY A 14 -7.91 0.20 13.69
N ASN A 15 -8.28 0.75 12.52
CA ASN A 15 -7.87 0.22 11.22
C ASN A 15 -6.74 1.06 10.62
N ASP A 16 -5.79 0.42 9.93
CA ASP A 16 -4.69 1.09 9.21
C ASP A 16 -4.68 0.80 7.69
N TYR A 17 -4.32 1.81 6.90
CA TYR A 17 -4.30 1.76 5.43
C TYR A 17 -3.03 2.39 4.86
N ILE A 18 -2.63 1.92 3.67
CA ILE A 18 -1.51 2.45 2.88
C ILE A 18 -2.07 3.24 1.71
N LEU A 19 -2.02 4.56 1.78
CA LEU A 19 -2.49 5.42 0.69
C LEU A 19 -1.38 5.67 -0.32
N ILE A 20 -1.71 5.49 -1.60
CA ILE A 20 -0.81 5.76 -2.71
C ILE A 20 -1.53 6.64 -3.73
N ASP A 21 -0.90 7.75 -4.08
CA ASP A 21 -1.38 8.57 -5.19
C ASP A 21 -1.09 7.86 -6.52
N ASN A 22 -2.16 7.56 -7.25
CA ASN A 22 -2.13 6.94 -8.56
C ASN A 22 -2.96 7.74 -9.58
N MET A 23 -3.13 9.05 -9.41
CA MET A 23 -3.91 9.86 -10.35
C MET A 23 -3.36 9.82 -11.79
N ASP A 24 -2.04 9.66 -11.93
CA ASP A 24 -1.36 9.49 -13.23
C ASP A 24 -1.43 8.05 -13.79
N ASN A 25 -2.10 7.11 -13.12
CA ASN A 25 -2.19 5.69 -13.49
C ASN A 25 -0.83 5.00 -13.73
N LYS A 26 0.19 5.36 -12.94
CA LYS A 26 1.55 4.83 -13.04
C LYS A 26 1.78 3.55 -12.24
N LEU A 27 0.85 3.14 -11.38
CA LEU A 27 0.95 1.89 -10.63
C LEU A 27 0.72 0.66 -11.50
N ALA A 28 1.30 -0.46 -11.06
CA ALA A 28 1.20 -1.75 -11.72
C ALA A 28 -0.26 -2.19 -11.91
N THR A 29 -0.52 -2.92 -13.00
CA THR A 29 -1.84 -3.45 -13.34
C THR A 29 -2.38 -4.47 -12.33
N ASP A 30 -1.50 -5.13 -11.55
CA ASP A 30 -1.87 -6.11 -10.53
C ASP A 30 -1.87 -5.50 -9.11
N LEU A 31 -2.87 -4.66 -8.85
CA LEU A 31 -3.08 -4.02 -7.56
C LEU A 31 -3.37 -5.03 -6.44
N ASN A 32 -3.97 -6.17 -6.75
CA ASN A 32 -4.29 -7.21 -5.76
C ASN A 32 -3.01 -7.82 -5.17
N ASN A 33 -2.06 -8.18 -6.02
CA ASN A 33 -0.79 -8.72 -5.56
C ASN A 33 0.04 -7.64 -4.85
N LEU A 34 0.02 -6.40 -5.36
CA LEU A 34 0.65 -5.27 -4.68
C LEU A 34 0.08 -5.06 -3.27
N ALA A 35 -1.24 -5.04 -3.11
CA ALA A 35 -1.91 -4.89 -1.82
C ALA A 35 -1.52 -6.00 -0.86
N ARG A 36 -1.59 -7.27 -1.28
CA ARG A 36 -1.19 -8.43 -0.46
C ARG A 36 0.24 -8.32 0.05
N ARG A 37 1.17 -7.90 -0.82
CA ARG A 37 2.58 -7.73 -0.46
C ARG A 37 2.81 -6.57 0.49
N LEU A 38 2.17 -5.43 0.26
CA LEU A 38 2.35 -4.24 1.10
C LEU A 38 1.70 -4.41 2.49
N CYS A 39 0.55 -5.08 2.54
CA CYS A 39 -0.20 -5.32 3.77
C CYS A 39 0.37 -6.45 4.64
N GLU A 40 1.31 -7.25 4.11
CA GLU A 40 1.98 -8.30 4.89
C GLU A 40 2.74 -7.72 6.09
N ARG A 41 2.26 -8.03 7.30
CA ARG A 41 2.88 -7.55 8.54
C ARG A 41 4.25 -8.21 8.74
N ARG A 42 5.15 -7.53 9.46
CA ARG A 42 6.54 -7.93 9.79
C ARG A 42 7.53 -7.93 8.62
N TYR A 43 7.09 -8.29 7.42
CA TYR A 43 7.96 -8.34 6.22
C TYR A 43 7.85 -7.09 5.34
N SER A 44 6.71 -6.40 5.39
CA SER A 44 6.44 -5.16 4.65
C SER A 44 5.92 -4.08 5.60
N VAL A 45 5.28 -3.04 5.04
CA VAL A 45 4.69 -1.94 5.82
C VAL A 45 3.65 -2.46 6.81
N GLY A 46 2.83 -3.42 6.39
CA GLY A 46 1.78 -4.02 7.20
C GLY A 46 0.61 -3.07 7.40
N ALA A 47 -0.58 -3.43 6.92
CA ALA A 47 -1.79 -2.64 7.08
C ALA A 47 -3.02 -3.54 6.89
N ASP A 48 -4.19 -3.07 7.27
CA ASP A 48 -5.45 -3.76 6.99
C ASP A 48 -5.84 -3.62 5.51
N GLY A 49 -5.35 -2.59 4.83
CA GLY A 49 -5.53 -2.39 3.39
C GLY A 49 -4.53 -1.46 2.71
N LEU A 50 -4.59 -1.46 1.38
CA LEU A 50 -3.94 -0.51 0.46
C LEU A 50 -5.04 0.42 -0.08
#